data_AF-A0A3B0P0C3-F1
#
_entry.id   AF-A0A3B0P0C3-F1
#
_cell.length_a   1.000
_cell.length_b   1.000
_cell.length_c   1.000
_cell.angle_alpha   90.00
_cell.angle_beta   90.00
_cell.angle_gamma   90.00
#
_symmetry.space_group_name_H-M   'P 1'
#
loop_
_entity.id
_entity.type
_entity.pdbx_description
1 polymer ?
#
loop_
_entity_poly.entity_id
_entity_poly.type
_entity_poly.pdbx_seq_one_letter_code
_entity_poly.pdbx_strand_id
1 'polypeptide(L)'
;MIQEAVDALIDNQRRTPNPVLSKDNRPFKSISDSLTGKKGRFRQNLLGKRVDYSGRSVIVVGPNLKMHQCGIPREMAAKLFEPW
;
A
#
# COMPACT_ATOMS: atom_id res chain seq x y z
N MET A 1 -1.94 21.88 -27.99
CA MET A 1 -0.96 22.09 -26.90
C MET A 1 -1.59 22.20 -25.51
N ILE A 2 -2.48 23.16 -25.20
CA ILE A 2 -3.09 23.24 -23.84
C ILE A 2 -4.08 22.10 -23.57
N GLN A 3 -5.02 21.86 -24.50
CA GLN A 3 -5.95 20.72 -24.40
C GLN A 3 -5.19 19.42 -24.13
N GLU A 4 -4.02 19.30 -24.76
CA GLU A 4 -3.21 18.11 -24.69
C GLU A 4 -2.52 17.90 -23.36
N ALA A 5 -2.06 18.99 -22.74
CA ALA A 5 -1.54 18.97 -21.39
C ALA A 5 -2.64 18.63 -20.37
N VAL A 6 -3.86 19.13 -20.57
CA VAL A 6 -5.01 18.86 -19.69
C VAL A 6 -5.45 17.40 -19.79
N ASP A 7 -5.56 16.86 -21.01
CA ASP A 7 -5.92 15.46 -21.23
C ASP A 7 -4.89 14.53 -20.57
N ALA A 8 -3.59 14.80 -20.75
CA ALA A 8 -2.52 13.99 -20.16
C ALA A 8 -2.48 14.09 -18.62
N LEU A 9 -2.89 15.21 -18.04
CA LEU A 9 -3.02 15.39 -16.60
C LEU A 9 -4.16 14.52 -16.03
N ILE A 10 -5.31 14.48 -16.71
CA ILE A 10 -6.50 13.76 -16.25
C ILE A 10 -6.36 12.26 -16.49
N ASP A 11 -6.01 11.85 -17.71
CA ASP A 11 -5.86 10.45 -18.13
C ASP A 11 -4.80 10.33 -19.24
N ASN A 12 -3.59 9.94 -18.84
CA ASN A 12 -2.45 9.78 -19.74
C ASN A 12 -2.50 8.46 -20.51
N GLN A 13 -3.32 7.48 -20.09
CA GLN A 13 -3.39 6.16 -20.71
C GLN A 13 -4.35 6.10 -21.91
N ARG A 14 -5.38 6.97 -21.93
CA ARG A 14 -6.37 7.00 -23.02
C ARG A 14 -5.92 7.71 -24.29
N ARG A 15 -4.70 8.26 -24.33
CA ARG A 15 -4.21 9.03 -25.48
C ARG A 15 -3.62 8.16 -26.59
N THR A 16 -4.23 8.27 -27.78
CA THR A 16 -3.64 7.94 -29.09
C THR A 16 -2.86 9.16 -29.59
N PRO A 17 -1.59 9.06 -30.08
CA PRO A 17 -0.86 7.85 -30.40
C PRO A 17 0.10 7.36 -29.30
N ASN A 18 0.59 8.23 -28.41
CA ASN A 18 1.56 7.87 -27.37
C ASN A 18 1.32 8.65 -26.06
N PRO A 19 1.46 7.99 -24.89
CA PRO A 19 1.38 8.66 -23.59
C PRO A 19 2.54 9.65 -23.43
N VAL A 20 2.33 10.70 -22.62
CA VAL A 20 3.40 11.64 -22.31
C VAL A 20 4.41 10.95 -21.39
N LEU A 21 5.66 10.88 -21.84
CA LEU A 21 6.74 10.18 -21.17
C LEU A 21 7.60 11.14 -20.35
N SER A 22 8.08 10.65 -19.22
CA SER A 22 9.14 11.27 -18.42
C SER A 22 10.47 11.19 -19.16
N LYS A 23 11.47 11.93 -18.65
CA LYS A 23 12.86 11.89 -19.14
C LYS A 23 13.45 10.46 -19.13
N ASP A 24 12.96 9.61 -18.23
CA ASP A 24 13.35 8.19 -18.13
C ASP A 24 12.52 7.25 -19.02
N ASN A 25 11.81 7.79 -20.01
CA ASN A 25 10.94 7.06 -20.94
C ASN A 25 9.79 6.27 -20.26
N ARG A 26 9.44 6.64 -19.03
CA ARG A 26 8.29 6.09 -18.29
C ARG A 26 7.08 7.00 -18.42
N PRO A 27 5.87 6.49 -18.67
CA PRO A 27 4.68 7.34 -18.76
C PRO A 27 4.43 8.05 -17.43
N PHE A 28 4.08 9.35 -17.51
CA PHE A 28 3.65 10.08 -16.32
C PHE A 28 2.37 9.49 -15.74
N LYS A 29 2.27 9.51 -14.42
CA LYS A 29 1.08 9.05 -13.69
C LYS A 29 0.03 10.16 -13.71
N SER A 30 -1.15 9.86 -14.26
CA SER A 30 -2.27 10.79 -14.30
C SER A 30 -3.05 10.83 -12.97
N ILE A 31 -4.02 11.75 -12.87
CA ILE A 31 -4.97 11.78 -11.75
C ILE A 31 -5.79 10.49 -11.70
N SER A 32 -6.24 9.99 -12.85
CA SER A 32 -7.00 8.74 -12.95
C SER A 32 -6.20 7.53 -12.48
N ASP A 33 -4.90 7.46 -12.82
CA ASP A 33 -3.97 6.42 -12.34
C ASP A 33 -3.69 6.52 -10.84
N SER A 34 -3.85 7.71 -10.27
CA SER A 34 -3.67 7.92 -8.83
C SER A 34 -4.84 7.40 -8.03
N LEU A 35 -6.03 7.35 -8.62
CA LEU A 35 -7.22 6.80 -7.99
C LEU A 35 -7.34 5.29 -8.23
N THR A 36 -7.09 4.84 -9.46
CA THR A 36 -7.38 3.46 -9.89
C THR A 36 -6.16 2.53 -9.80
N GLY A 37 -6.40 1.22 -9.91
CA GLY A 37 -5.35 0.19 -9.89
C GLY A 37 -4.86 -0.22 -8.49
N LYS A 38 -3.94 -1.20 -8.45
CA LYS A 38 -3.41 -1.78 -7.19
C LYS A 38 -2.65 -0.76 -6.34
N LYS A 39 -1.97 0.20 -6.97
CA LYS A 39 -1.28 1.33 -6.32
C LYS A 39 -2.13 2.62 -6.27
N GLY A 40 -3.42 2.50 -6.56
CA GLY A 40 -4.37 3.60 -6.47
C GLY A 40 -4.79 3.88 -5.04
N ARG A 41 -5.23 5.11 -4.76
CA ARG A 41 -5.65 5.55 -3.42
C ARG A 41 -6.76 4.67 -2.83
N PHE A 42 -7.71 4.19 -3.64
CA PHE A 42 -8.78 3.32 -3.14
C PHE A 42 -8.23 2.01 -2.54
N ARG A 43 -7.33 1.33 -3.25
CA ARG A 43 -6.84 0.02 -2.82
C ARG A 43 -5.71 0.11 -1.79
N GLN A 44 -4.85 1.12 -1.85
CA GLN A 44 -3.74 1.27 -0.91
C GLN A 44 -4.11 2.00 0.38
N ASN A 45 -5.11 2.90 0.35
CA ASN A 45 -5.37 3.78 1.47
C ASN A 45 -6.77 3.64 2.04
N LEU A 46 -7.76 3.14 1.29
CA LEU A 46 -9.13 2.99 1.80
C LEU A 46 -9.43 1.57 2.26
N LEU A 47 -8.97 0.53 1.54
CA LEU A 47 -9.25 -0.87 1.91
C LEU A 47 -8.28 -1.48 2.93
N GLY A 48 -7.06 -0.95 3.03
CA GLY A 48 -6.06 -1.43 3.98
C GLY A 48 -5.14 -0.29 4.36
N LYS A 49 -4.78 -0.19 5.64
CA LYS A 49 -3.84 0.81 6.15
C LYS A 49 -2.81 0.11 7.03
N ARG A 50 -1.67 0.77 7.20
CA ARG A 50 -0.75 0.43 8.29
C ARG A 50 -1.40 0.87 9.59
N VAL A 51 -1.29 0.04 10.62
CA VAL A 51 -1.92 0.26 11.92
C VAL A 51 -0.85 0.19 13.00
N ASP A 52 -1.00 1.04 14.01
CA ASP A 52 -0.21 0.97 15.24
C ASP A 52 -0.62 -0.25 16.08
N TYR A 53 0.12 -0.54 17.15
CA TYR A 53 -0.10 -1.72 18.01
C TYR A 53 -0.12 -3.04 17.20
N SER A 54 0.76 -3.15 16.21
CA SER A 54 0.89 -4.34 15.37
C SER A 54 2.34 -4.85 15.33
N GLY A 55 2.50 -6.16 15.16
CA GLY A 55 3.80 -6.83 15.17
C GLY A 55 3.81 -8.05 14.26
N ARG A 56 5.01 -8.49 13.85
CA ARG A 56 5.23 -9.70 13.06
C ARG A 56 6.45 -10.45 13.57
N SER A 57 6.34 -11.77 13.71
CA SER A 57 7.45 -12.66 14.09
C SER A 57 7.35 -13.98 13.36
N VAL A 58 8.41 -14.79 13.46
CA VAL A 58 8.42 -16.17 12.98
C VAL A 58 7.60 -17.04 13.93
N ILE A 59 6.78 -17.93 13.36
CA ILE A 59 5.99 -18.90 14.11
C ILE A 59 6.79 -20.18 14.35
N VAL A 60 6.67 -20.75 15.55
CA VAL A 60 7.31 -22.01 15.95
C VAL A 60 6.27 -22.89 16.66
N VAL A 61 6.42 -24.21 16.56
CA VAL A 61 5.51 -25.16 17.21
C VAL A 61 5.61 -25.09 18.74
N GLY A 62 4.46 -24.95 19.42
CA GLY A 62 4.35 -24.94 20.87
C GLY A 62 3.51 -26.13 21.36
N PRO A 63 4.09 -27.33 21.54
CA PRO A 63 3.34 -28.57 21.77
C PRO A 63 2.54 -28.60 23.09
N ASN A 64 2.91 -27.79 24.07
CA ASN A 64 2.27 -27.73 25.39
C ASN A 64 1.17 -26.65 25.49
N LEU A 65 0.91 -25.90 24.41
CA LEU A 65 -0.10 -24.84 24.42
C LEU A 65 -1.49 -25.41 24.21
N LYS A 66 -2.48 -24.88 24.94
CA LYS A 66 -3.90 -25.18 24.70
C LYS A 66 -4.38 -24.46 23.44
N MET A 67 -5.53 -24.89 22.89
CA MET A 67 -6.10 -24.34 21.66
C MET A 67 -6.35 -22.82 21.68
N HIS A 68 -6.57 -22.23 22.86
CA HIS A 68 -6.82 -20.80 23.03
C HIS A 68 -5.57 -20.00 23.45
N GLN A 69 -4.39 -20.62 23.47
CA GLN A 69 -3.15 -19.99 23.93
C GLN A 69 -2.20 -19.74 22.75
N CYS A 70 -1.40 -18.67 22.85
CA CYS A 70 -0.28 -18.40 21.95
C CYS A 70 0.93 -17.92 22.75
N GLY A 71 2.14 -18.26 22.27
CA GLY A 71 3.38 -17.73 22.83
C GLY A 71 3.76 -16.43 22.15
N ILE A 72 3.92 -15.35 22.92
CA ILE A 72 4.36 -14.05 22.41
C ILE A 72 5.75 -13.74 23.02
N PRO A 73 6.75 -13.34 22.21
CA PRO A 73 8.05 -12.92 22.73
C PRO A 73 7.92 -11.74 23.70
N ARG A 74 8.70 -11.76 24.78
CA ARG A 74 8.62 -10.75 25.85
C ARG A 74 8.82 -9.33 25.34
N GLU A 75 9.82 -9.12 24.47
CA GLU A 75 10.11 -7.81 23.88
C GLU A 75 8.98 -7.29 22.98
N MET A 76 8.31 -8.20 22.27
CA MET A 76 7.16 -7.86 21.43
C MET A 76 5.94 -7.51 22.27
N ALA A 77 5.66 -8.29 23.31
CA ALA A 77 4.58 -8.00 24.24
C ALA A 77 4.79 -6.63 24.91
N ALA A 78 6.00 -6.34 25.40
CA ALA A 78 6.30 -5.05 26.04
C ALA A 78 5.96 -3.86 25.14
N LYS A 79 6.30 -3.92 23.83
CA LYS A 79 5.97 -2.84 22.89
C LYS A 79 4.52 -2.79 22.44
N LEU A 80 3.85 -3.94 22.34
CA LEU A 80 2.45 -4.00 21.91
C LEU A 80 1.49 -3.51 23.00
N PHE A 81 1.87 -3.63 24.27
CA PHE A 81 1.00 -3.27 25.39
C PHE A 81 1.32 -1.92 26.04
N GLU A 82 2.45 -1.27 25.72
CA GLU A 82 2.71 0.12 26.13
C GLU A 82 1.56 1.04 25.66
N PRO A 83 0.86 1.79 26.53
CA PRO A 83 1.28 2.35 27.82
C PRO A 83 0.74 1.64 29.09
N TRP A 84 0.26 0.40 28.98
CA TRP A 84 -0.28 -0.38 30.10
C TRP A 84 0.81 -1.10 30.91
#